data_AF-A0A382WNN5-F1
#
_entry.id   AF-A0A382WNN5-F1
#
_cell.length_a   1.000
_cell.length_b   1.000
_cell.length_c   1.000
_cell.angle_alpha   90.00
_cell.angle_beta   90.00
_cell.angle_gamma   90.00
#
_symmetry.space_group_name_H-M   'P 1'
#
loop_
_entity.id
_entity.type
_entity.pdbx_description
1 polymer ?
#
loop_
_entity_poly.entity_id
_entity_poly.type
_entity_poly.pdbx_seq_one_letter_code
_entity_poly.pdbx_strand_id
1 'polypeptide(L)'
;MNEKTFINPEGGWQPNKKIEFDPIFVWPLRPKSFFKWLLNFPGYIWPWNLFFIAIAIICYLFIQPEFSRCVTFKLDWISIIFLRNLFLIILIAGFFHIRLHILKSQKDEFQYNPKSLGEGKKWHLGSQTRENMFWTLFSALPIWTVYEVFLMWGYANNLFLFPVSDWVNSPFYFCLLFY
;
A
#
# COMPACT_ATOMS: atom_id res chain seq x y z
N MET A 1 12.50 -24.99 -2.13
CA MET A 1 11.42 -24.78 -1.15
C MET A 1 10.29 -25.72 -1.56
N ASN A 2 10.31 -26.96 -1.06
CA ASN A 2 9.35 -28.01 -1.41
C ASN A 2 8.23 -28.02 -0.37
N GLU A 3 7.43 -26.96 -0.30
CA GLU A 3 6.18 -27.01 0.46
C GLU A 3 5.08 -27.49 -0.49
N LYS A 4 4.67 -28.75 -0.30
CA LYS A 4 3.57 -29.37 -1.05
C LYS A 4 2.32 -28.51 -0.82
N THR A 5 1.76 -27.93 -1.89
CA THR A 5 0.47 -27.27 -1.85
C THR A 5 -0.60 -28.32 -1.58
N PHE A 6 -1.24 -28.26 -0.42
CA PHE A 6 -2.37 -29.14 -0.12
C PHE A 6 -3.63 -28.47 -0.67
N ILE A 7 -4.14 -29.07 -1.74
CA ILE A 7 -5.44 -28.74 -2.32
C ILE A 7 -6.46 -29.58 -1.55
N ASN A 8 -7.39 -28.92 -0.85
CA ASN A 8 -8.53 -29.61 -0.23
C ASN A 8 -9.33 -30.36 -1.33
N PRO A 9 -10.00 -31.49 -1.07
CA PRO A 9 -10.93 -32.13 -2.02
C PRO A 9 -11.93 -31.18 -2.73
N GLU A 10 -12.23 -30.01 -2.16
CA GLU A 10 -13.08 -28.96 -2.75
C GLU A 10 -12.33 -27.95 -3.67
N GLY A 11 -11.02 -28.10 -3.84
CA GLY A 11 -10.19 -27.27 -4.72
C GLY A 11 -9.58 -26.02 -4.09
N GLY A 12 -9.65 -25.84 -2.76
CA GLY A 12 -9.08 -24.69 -2.04
C GLY A 12 -7.67 -24.93 -1.49
N TRP A 13 -6.80 -23.92 -1.53
CA TRP A 13 -5.47 -23.95 -0.91
C TRP A 13 -5.56 -23.96 0.64
N GLN A 14 -4.73 -24.78 1.30
CA GLN A 14 -4.57 -24.78 2.77
C GLN A 14 -3.11 -24.52 3.19
N PRO A 15 -2.87 -23.68 4.22
CA PRO A 15 -1.53 -23.40 4.70
C PRO A 15 -0.91 -24.60 5.43
N ASN A 16 0.35 -24.89 5.13
CA ASN A 16 1.13 -25.94 5.79
C ASN A 16 1.57 -25.60 7.22
N LYS A 17 1.56 -24.31 7.56
CA LYS A 17 2.02 -23.82 8.85
C LYS A 17 0.85 -23.18 9.60
N LYS A 18 0.81 -23.43 10.92
CA LYS A 18 -0.06 -22.68 11.81
C LYS A 18 0.32 -21.20 11.76
N ILE A 19 -0.70 -20.34 11.75
CA ILE A 19 -0.51 -18.89 11.86
C ILE A 19 0.10 -18.63 13.24
N GLU A 20 1.32 -18.11 13.25
CA GLU A 20 2.00 -17.66 14.47
C GLU A 20 1.86 -16.14 14.57
N PHE A 21 1.70 -15.64 15.79
CA PHE A 21 1.70 -14.20 16.03
C PHE A 21 3.09 -13.62 15.81
N ASP A 22 3.16 -12.45 15.18
CA ASP A 22 4.40 -11.70 15.09
C ASP A 22 4.94 -11.38 16.48
N PRO A 23 6.27 -11.31 16.69
CA PRO A 23 6.87 -11.09 18.00
C PRO A 23 6.44 -9.81 18.72
N ILE A 24 5.87 -8.84 18.01
CA ILE A 24 5.30 -7.61 18.58
C ILE A 24 4.01 -7.86 19.37
N PHE A 25 3.27 -8.92 19.03
CA PHE A 25 2.00 -9.28 19.68
C PHE A 25 2.15 -10.37 20.75
N VAL A 26 3.39 -10.79 21.04
CA VAL A 26 3.65 -11.85 22.02
C VAL A 26 3.94 -11.22 23.38
N TRP A 27 3.16 -11.60 24.38
CA TRP A 27 3.42 -11.31 25.78
C TRP A 27 3.93 -12.57 26.51
N PRO A 28 4.96 -12.49 27.38
CA PRO A 28 5.78 -11.31 27.68
C PRO A 28 6.64 -10.87 26.50
N LEU A 29 6.99 -9.58 26.45
CA LEU A 29 7.81 -9.01 25.37
C LEU A 29 9.14 -9.77 25.23
N ARG A 30 9.52 -10.10 23.98
CA ARG A 30 10.77 -10.82 23.66
C ARG A 30 11.69 -9.97 22.78
N PRO A 31 12.49 -9.04 23.36
CA PRO A 31 13.28 -8.09 22.58
C PRO A 31 14.21 -8.73 21.53
N LYS A 32 14.89 -9.82 21.88
CA LYS A 32 15.76 -10.53 20.93
C LYS A 32 15.01 -11.07 19.72
N SER A 33 13.84 -11.67 19.94
CA SER A 33 12.97 -12.17 18.87
C SER A 33 12.40 -11.03 18.04
N PHE A 34 12.05 -9.90 18.68
CA PHE A 34 11.58 -8.70 18.01
C PHE A 34 12.64 -8.12 17.06
N PHE A 35 13.85 -7.85 17.53
CA PHE A 35 14.92 -7.31 16.67
C PHE A 35 15.30 -8.27 15.56
N LYS A 36 15.30 -9.59 15.84
CA LYS A 36 15.51 -10.60 14.81
C LYS A 36 14.41 -10.54 13.75
N TRP A 37 13.14 -10.48 14.13
CA TRP A 37 12.03 -10.35 13.18
C TRP A 37 12.08 -9.02 12.42
N LEU A 38 12.46 -7.93 13.07
CA LEU A 38 12.51 -6.59 12.47
C LEU A 38 13.59 -6.50 11.38
N LEU A 39 14.80 -6.97 11.67
CA LEU A 39 16.00 -6.72 10.85
C LEU A 39 16.44 -7.89 9.96
N ASN A 40 16.07 -9.14 10.29
CA ASN A 40 16.52 -10.32 9.54
C ASN A 40 15.83 -10.40 8.17
N PHE A 41 16.36 -11.23 7.27
CA PHE A 41 15.79 -11.51 5.95
C PHE A 41 15.22 -12.94 5.89
N PRO A 42 13.97 -13.18 5.44
CA PRO A 42 12.87 -12.22 5.23
C PRO A 42 12.18 -11.89 6.57
N GLY A 43 12.35 -10.66 7.04
CA GLY A 43 11.74 -10.13 8.26
C GLY A 43 10.80 -8.96 7.95
N TYR A 44 10.46 -8.13 8.94
CA TYR A 44 9.49 -7.04 8.74
C TYR A 44 9.96 -6.00 7.73
N ILE A 45 11.22 -5.55 7.79
CA ILE A 45 11.72 -4.50 6.88
C ILE A 45 11.85 -5.03 5.45
N TRP A 46 12.21 -6.29 5.27
CA TRP A 46 12.64 -6.83 3.99
C TRP A 46 11.59 -7.72 3.30
N PRO A 47 11.50 -7.75 1.96
CA PRO A 47 11.97 -6.72 1.02
C PRO A 47 10.91 -5.63 0.78
N TRP A 48 9.63 -5.93 1.04
CA TRP A 48 8.51 -5.12 0.57
C TRP A 48 8.34 -3.81 1.35
N ASN A 49 8.51 -3.83 2.66
CA ASN A 49 8.41 -2.59 3.45
C ASN A 49 9.53 -1.61 3.09
N LEU A 50 10.76 -2.09 2.91
CA LEU A 50 11.87 -1.29 2.41
C LEU A 50 11.57 -0.72 1.01
N PHE A 51 10.97 -1.52 0.12
CA PHE A 51 10.56 -1.05 -1.19
C PHE A 51 9.53 0.09 -1.10
N PHE A 52 8.50 -0.02 -0.27
CA PHE A 52 7.51 1.05 -0.08
C PHE A 52 8.08 2.29 0.62
N ILE A 53 8.97 2.10 1.60
CA ILE A 53 9.70 3.20 2.26
C ILE A 53 10.55 3.96 1.23
N ALA A 54 11.26 3.25 0.35
CA ALA A 54 12.04 3.88 -0.70
C ALA A 54 11.16 4.71 -1.65
N ILE A 55 10.02 4.19 -2.07
CA ILE A 55 9.04 4.93 -2.89
C ILE A 55 8.54 6.17 -2.15
N ALA A 56 8.20 6.05 -0.86
CA ALA A 56 7.74 7.17 -0.05
C ALA A 56 8.80 8.27 0.06
N ILE A 57 10.06 7.91 0.30
CA ILE A 57 11.18 8.86 0.36
C ILE A 57 11.37 9.55 -1.00
N ILE A 58 11.36 8.80 -2.10
CA ILE A 58 11.50 9.38 -3.45
C ILE A 58 10.35 10.34 -3.75
N CYS A 59 9.11 9.95 -3.44
CA CYS A 59 7.95 10.81 -3.64
C CYS A 59 8.06 12.08 -2.79
N TYR A 60 8.44 11.96 -1.52
CA TYR A 60 8.58 13.09 -0.61
C TYR A 60 9.66 14.07 -1.07
N LEU A 61 10.83 13.58 -1.46
CA LEU A 61 11.97 14.43 -1.81
C LEU A 61 11.86 15.09 -3.19
N PHE A 62 11.25 14.42 -4.17
CA PHE A 62 11.31 14.86 -5.56
C PHE A 62 9.98 15.22 -6.20
N ILE A 63 8.86 14.69 -5.70
CA ILE A 63 7.56 14.80 -6.38
C ILE A 63 6.55 15.59 -5.55
N GLN A 64 6.65 15.53 -4.22
CA GLN A 64 5.73 16.20 -3.32
C GLN A 64 5.79 17.73 -3.52
N PRO A 65 4.65 18.43 -3.65
CA PRO A 65 4.66 19.88 -3.69
C PRO A 65 5.11 20.45 -2.34
N GLU A 66 5.82 21.57 -2.40
CA GLU A 66 6.20 22.30 -1.19
C GLU A 66 4.98 22.76 -0.41
N PHE A 67 5.04 22.63 0.93
CA PHE A 67 3.93 23.03 1.82
C PHE A 67 3.52 24.49 1.65
N SER A 68 4.45 25.39 1.34
CA SER A 68 4.19 26.81 1.07
C SER A 68 3.19 27.03 -0.09
N ARG A 69 3.18 26.14 -1.09
CA ARG A 69 2.28 26.20 -2.25
C ARG A 69 0.87 25.70 -1.92
N CYS A 70 0.74 24.87 -0.90
CA CYS A 70 -0.50 24.20 -0.52
C CYS A 70 -1.44 25.06 0.36
N VAL A 71 -1.07 26.31 0.68
CA VAL A 71 -1.92 27.23 1.48
C VAL A 71 -3.27 27.50 0.81
N THR A 72 -3.29 27.63 -0.51
CA THR A 72 -4.50 27.84 -1.33
C THR A 72 -4.70 26.68 -2.29
N PHE A 73 -5.94 26.23 -2.47
CA PHE A 73 -6.27 25.23 -3.48
C PHE A 73 -5.98 25.77 -4.88
N LYS A 74 -5.00 25.18 -5.55
CA LYS A 74 -4.61 25.53 -6.92
C LYS A 74 -4.42 24.25 -7.71
N LEU A 75 -4.86 24.27 -8.97
CA LEU A 75 -4.77 23.12 -9.85
C LEU A 75 -3.32 22.71 -10.15
N ASP A 76 -2.35 23.62 -10.00
CA ASP A 76 -0.94 23.35 -10.27
C ASP A 76 -0.38 22.24 -9.37
N TRP A 77 -0.51 22.35 -8.05
CA TRP A 77 0.02 21.36 -7.11
C TRP A 77 -0.93 20.18 -6.92
N ILE A 78 -2.25 20.40 -7.03
CA ILE A 78 -3.24 19.31 -6.99
C ILE A 78 -3.03 18.34 -8.16
N SER A 79 -2.73 18.86 -9.35
CA SER A 79 -2.47 18.02 -10.53
C SER A 79 -1.18 17.21 -10.38
N ILE A 80 -0.13 17.76 -9.74
CA ILE A 80 1.09 17.00 -9.41
C ILE A 80 0.76 15.79 -8.53
N ILE A 81 0.00 16.00 -7.45
CA ILE A 81 -0.43 14.92 -6.54
C ILE A 81 -1.25 13.87 -7.30
N PHE A 82 -2.23 14.32 -8.09
CA PHE A 82 -3.08 13.42 -8.88
C PHE A 82 -2.28 12.58 -9.88
N LEU A 83 -1.41 13.22 -10.67
CA LEU A 83 -0.60 12.54 -11.68
C LEU A 83 0.40 11.57 -11.05
N ARG A 84 1.01 11.93 -9.92
CA ARG A 84 1.87 11.01 -9.16
C ARG A 84 1.08 9.80 -8.67
N ASN A 85 -0.10 9.98 -8.07
CA ASN A 85 -0.92 8.86 -7.60
C ASN A 85 -1.37 7.95 -8.75
N LEU A 86 -1.78 8.56 -9.87
CA LEU A 86 -2.11 7.85 -11.09
C LEU A 86 -0.92 7.02 -11.61
N PHE A 87 0.27 7.61 -11.65
CA PHE A 87 1.47 6.93 -12.08
C PHE A 87 1.84 5.77 -11.16
N LEU A 88 1.83 5.98 -9.84
CA LEU A 88 2.17 4.94 -8.86
C LEU A 88 1.20 3.76 -8.92
N ILE A 89 -0.12 4.03 -9.01
CA ILE A 89 -1.11 2.95 -9.04
C ILE A 89 -1.03 2.15 -10.33
N ILE A 90 -0.84 2.82 -11.49
CA ILE A 90 -0.65 2.13 -12.77
C ILE A 90 0.65 1.33 -12.75
N LEU A 91 1.74 1.91 -12.27
CA LEU A 91 3.05 1.24 -12.25
C LEU A 91 3.03 0.00 -11.36
N ILE A 92 2.62 0.14 -10.10
CA ILE A 92 2.70 -0.94 -9.12
C ILE A 92 1.60 -1.98 -9.40
N ALA A 93 0.34 -1.57 -9.45
CA ALA A 93 -0.77 -2.51 -9.65
C ALA A 93 -0.73 -3.11 -11.05
N GLY A 94 -0.39 -2.31 -12.07
CA GLY A 94 -0.22 -2.80 -13.44
C GLY A 94 0.93 -3.81 -13.56
N PHE A 95 2.09 -3.55 -12.94
CA PHE A 95 3.20 -4.50 -12.90
C PHE A 95 2.78 -5.85 -12.33
N PHE A 96 2.14 -5.86 -11.16
CA PHE A 96 1.66 -7.10 -10.54
C PHE A 96 0.58 -7.77 -11.37
N HIS A 97 -0.34 -7.00 -11.94
CA HIS A 97 -1.40 -7.57 -12.78
C HIS A 97 -0.83 -8.26 -14.02
N ILE A 98 0.09 -7.61 -14.73
CA ILE A 98 0.78 -8.19 -15.88
C ILE A 98 1.56 -9.43 -15.45
N ARG A 99 2.38 -9.34 -14.40
CA ARG A 99 3.25 -10.43 -13.96
C ARG A 99 2.47 -11.66 -13.46
N LEU A 100 1.37 -11.45 -12.74
CA LEU A 100 0.63 -12.52 -12.06
C LEU A 100 -0.51 -13.06 -12.93
N HIS A 101 -1.24 -12.21 -13.64
CA HIS A 101 -2.44 -12.64 -14.37
C HIS A 101 -2.24 -12.80 -15.88
N ILE A 102 -1.40 -11.97 -16.51
CA ILE A 102 -1.13 -12.06 -17.96
C ILE A 102 0.00 -13.06 -18.22
N LEU A 103 1.17 -12.85 -17.60
CA LEU A 103 2.34 -13.70 -17.76
C LEU A 103 2.28 -14.99 -16.93
N LYS A 104 1.37 -15.05 -15.94
CA LYS A 104 1.19 -16.22 -15.04
C LYS A 104 2.50 -16.73 -14.46
N SER A 105 3.40 -15.82 -14.08
CA SER A 105 4.78 -16.16 -13.66
C SER A 105 4.87 -17.12 -12.47
N GLN A 106 3.82 -17.22 -11.66
CA GLN A 106 3.71 -18.09 -10.48
C GLN A 106 2.64 -19.18 -10.62
N LYS A 107 2.02 -19.32 -11.81
CA LYS A 107 0.91 -20.25 -12.07
C LYS A 107 -0.16 -20.16 -10.96
N ASP A 108 -0.64 -21.30 -10.48
CA ASP A 108 -1.69 -21.40 -9.46
C ASP A 108 -1.13 -21.74 -8.06
N GLU A 109 0.20 -21.75 -7.88
CA GLU A 109 0.86 -22.25 -6.66
C GLU A 109 0.51 -21.43 -5.40
N PHE A 110 0.28 -20.13 -5.55
CA PHE A 110 0.03 -19.18 -4.45
C PHE A 110 -1.40 -18.62 -4.46
N GLN A 111 -2.31 -19.20 -5.25
CA GLN A 111 -3.68 -18.71 -5.34
C GLN A 111 -4.61 -19.51 -4.42
N TYR A 112 -5.37 -18.81 -3.58
CA TYR A 112 -6.43 -19.44 -2.79
C TYR A 112 -7.56 -20.02 -3.66
N ASN A 113 -7.83 -19.34 -4.77
CA ASN A 113 -8.83 -19.73 -5.76
C ASN A 113 -8.16 -19.72 -7.14
N PRO A 114 -8.03 -20.88 -7.82
CA PRO A 114 -7.37 -20.99 -9.13
C PRO A 114 -8.25 -20.47 -10.29
N LYS A 115 -9.47 -20.01 -10.01
CA LYS A 115 -10.34 -19.44 -11.05
C LYS A 115 -9.69 -18.17 -11.61
N SER A 116 -9.59 -18.13 -12.94
CA SER A 116 -9.16 -16.93 -13.65
C SER A 116 -10.11 -15.76 -13.39
N LEU A 117 -9.61 -14.55 -13.64
CA LEU A 117 -10.43 -13.33 -13.60
C LEU A 117 -11.64 -13.50 -14.52
N GLY A 118 -12.80 -13.06 -14.04
CA GLY A 118 -14.06 -13.31 -14.72
C GLY A 118 -14.23 -12.45 -15.97
N GLU A 119 -14.84 -13.03 -16.99
CA GLU A 119 -15.30 -12.33 -18.20
C GLU A 119 -16.78 -12.61 -18.46
N GLY A 120 -17.42 -11.77 -19.28
CA GLY A 120 -18.79 -11.96 -19.77
C GLY A 120 -19.83 -11.00 -19.20
N LYS A 121 -21.11 -11.30 -19.48
CA LYS A 121 -22.27 -10.41 -19.25
C LYS A 121 -22.53 -10.04 -17.79
N LYS A 122 -21.92 -10.74 -16.83
CA LYS A 122 -22.02 -10.41 -15.39
C LYS A 122 -21.29 -9.11 -15.03
N TRP A 123 -20.38 -8.65 -15.90
CA TRP A 123 -19.64 -7.41 -15.75
C TRP A 123 -20.18 -6.39 -16.76
N HIS A 124 -20.57 -5.21 -16.27
CA HIS A 124 -20.88 -4.00 -17.01
C HIS A 124 -19.82 -3.62 -18.06
N LEU A 125 -18.52 -3.81 -17.79
CA LEU A 125 -17.44 -3.56 -18.77
C LEU A 125 -16.95 -4.85 -19.48
N GLY A 126 -17.70 -5.94 -19.37
CA GLY A 126 -17.45 -7.23 -20.01
C GLY A 126 -16.27 -8.03 -19.43
N SER A 127 -15.46 -7.44 -18.56
CA SER A 127 -14.32 -8.07 -17.90
C SER A 127 -14.12 -7.50 -16.50
N GLN A 128 -13.86 -8.38 -15.54
CA GLN A 128 -13.52 -8.03 -14.16
C GLN A 128 -12.33 -7.08 -14.09
N THR A 129 -11.31 -7.29 -14.91
CA THR A 129 -10.11 -6.43 -14.92
C THR A 129 -10.46 -5.01 -15.32
N ARG A 130 -11.28 -4.84 -16.36
CA ARG A 130 -11.67 -3.51 -16.85
C ARG A 130 -12.47 -2.75 -15.80
N GLU A 131 -13.38 -3.42 -15.12
CA GLU A 131 -14.12 -2.82 -14.02
C GLU A 131 -13.24 -2.47 -12.83
N ASN A 132 -12.36 -3.37 -12.41
CA ASN A 132 -11.42 -3.09 -11.33
C ASN A 132 -10.56 -1.86 -11.68
N MET A 133 -10.08 -1.75 -12.92
CA MET A 133 -9.35 -0.58 -13.38
C MET A 133 -10.22 0.68 -13.35
N PHE A 134 -11.46 0.60 -13.84
CA PHE A 134 -12.39 1.72 -13.84
C PHE A 134 -12.65 2.23 -12.42
N TRP A 135 -13.07 1.34 -11.51
CA TRP A 135 -13.35 1.72 -10.12
C TRP A 135 -12.10 2.21 -9.38
N THR A 136 -10.94 1.64 -9.67
CA THR A 136 -9.67 2.11 -9.09
C THR A 136 -9.33 3.52 -9.57
N LEU A 137 -9.43 3.78 -10.87
CA LEU A 137 -8.98 5.05 -11.48
C LEU A 137 -10.00 6.18 -11.32
N PHE A 138 -11.30 5.88 -11.32
CA PHE A 138 -12.36 6.89 -11.28
C PHE A 138 -13.04 7.03 -9.92
N SER A 139 -12.83 6.10 -8.99
CA SER A 139 -13.34 6.21 -7.62
C SER A 139 -12.21 6.27 -6.60
N ALA A 140 -11.39 5.20 -6.48
CA ALA A 140 -10.38 5.12 -5.42
C ALA A 140 -9.29 6.20 -5.56
N LEU A 141 -8.78 6.41 -6.77
CA LEU A 141 -7.71 7.39 -7.04
C LEU A 141 -8.16 8.84 -6.73
N PRO A 142 -9.31 9.34 -7.21
CA PRO A 142 -9.80 10.67 -6.82
C PRO A 142 -10.01 10.81 -5.32
N ILE A 143 -10.59 9.81 -4.64
CA ILE A 143 -10.79 9.85 -3.18
C ILE A 143 -9.44 9.97 -2.45
N TRP A 144 -8.45 9.17 -2.85
CA TRP A 144 -7.10 9.23 -2.31
C TRP A 144 -6.45 10.61 -2.54
N THR A 145 -6.51 11.14 -3.76
CA THR A 145 -5.98 12.46 -4.08
C THR A 145 -6.68 13.56 -3.27
N VAL A 146 -8.00 13.53 -3.14
CA VAL A 146 -8.75 14.52 -2.35
C VAL A 146 -8.31 14.49 -0.89
N TYR A 147 -8.22 13.29 -0.29
CA TYR A 147 -7.74 13.13 1.07
C TYR A 147 -6.35 13.74 1.27
N GLU A 148 -5.42 13.46 0.37
CA GLU A 148 -4.06 14.00 0.45
C GLU A 148 -4.00 15.51 0.22
N VAL A 149 -4.78 16.04 -0.72
CA VAL A 149 -4.90 17.47 -0.97
C VAL A 149 -5.40 18.20 0.28
N PHE A 150 -6.41 17.65 0.97
CA PHE A 150 -6.91 18.22 2.23
C PHE A 150 -5.87 18.13 3.35
N LEU A 151 -5.13 17.03 3.46
CA LEU A 151 -4.03 16.93 4.43
C LEU A 151 -2.95 17.97 4.16
N MET A 152 -2.46 18.08 2.92
CA MET A 152 -1.42 19.05 2.55
C MET A 152 -1.88 20.49 2.80
N TRP A 153 -3.12 20.80 2.45
CA TRP A 153 -3.72 22.11 2.71
C TRP A 153 -3.86 22.39 4.21
N GLY A 154 -4.33 21.43 5.00
CA GLY A 154 -4.48 21.60 6.43
C GLY A 154 -3.15 21.78 7.15
N TYR A 155 -2.10 21.08 6.72
CA TYR A 155 -0.74 21.29 7.24
C TYR A 155 -0.18 22.65 6.85
N ALA A 156 -0.40 23.10 5.60
CA ALA A 156 0.06 24.41 5.14
C ALA A 156 -0.63 25.59 5.86
N ASN A 157 -1.88 25.39 6.32
CA ASN A 157 -2.65 26.41 7.03
C ASN A 157 -2.57 26.29 8.56
N ASN A 158 -1.70 25.42 9.09
CA ASN A 158 -1.58 25.16 10.53
C ASN A 158 -2.94 24.79 11.19
N LEU A 159 -3.82 24.09 10.46
CA LEU A 159 -5.13 23.67 10.97
C LEU A 159 -5.05 22.42 11.85
N PHE A 160 -3.97 21.65 11.72
CA PHE A 160 -3.71 20.50 12.56
C PHE A 160 -2.96 20.92 13.82
N LEU A 161 -3.29 20.26 14.93
CA LEU A 161 -2.60 20.43 16.22
C LEU A 161 -1.09 20.10 16.14
N PHE A 162 -0.66 19.39 15.09
CA PHE A 162 0.69 18.91 14.87
C PHE A 162 1.35 19.68 13.71
N PRO A 163 2.25 20.65 13.98
CA PRO A 163 3.06 21.25 12.93
C PRO A 163 4.11 20.22 12.49
N VAL A 164 3.96 19.68 11.27
CA VAL A 164 4.95 18.75 10.67
C VAL A 164 6.33 19.41 10.56
N SER A 165 6.35 20.74 10.43
CA SER A 165 7.57 21.56 10.41
C SER A 165 8.32 21.58 11.74
N ASP A 166 7.66 21.27 12.86
CA ASP A 166 8.22 21.48 14.20
C ASP A 166 7.92 20.34 15.19
N TRP A 167 8.05 19.10 14.71
CA TRP A 167 7.87 17.87 15.49
C TRP A 167 8.81 17.79 16.71
N VAL A 168 9.94 18.48 16.68
CA VAL A 168 10.91 18.56 17.79
C VAL A 168 10.34 19.32 18.98
N ASN A 169 9.57 20.38 18.76
CA ASN A 169 8.99 21.21 19.82
C ASN A 169 7.69 20.63 20.41
N SER A 170 7.20 19.51 19.88
CA SER A 170 5.95 18.87 20.34
C SER A 170 5.99 17.33 20.26
N PRO A 171 6.96 16.67 20.94
CA PRO A 171 7.17 15.22 20.81
C PRO A 171 6.01 14.39 21.38
N PHE A 172 5.33 14.87 22.43
CA PHE A 172 4.18 14.19 23.03
C PHE A 172 3.01 14.07 22.05
N TYR A 173 2.77 15.14 21.31
CA TYR A 173 1.72 15.22 20.31
C TYR A 173 2.04 14.28 19.13
N PHE A 174 3.30 14.23 18.68
CA PHE A 174 3.75 13.25 17.70
C PHE A 174 3.46 11.81 18.16
N CYS A 175 3.81 11.44 19.41
CA CYS A 175 3.53 10.11 19.95
C CYS A 175 2.03 9.75 20.01
N LEU A 176 1.16 10.72 20.35
CA LEU A 176 -0.30 10.53 20.39
C LEU A 176 -0.91 10.24 19.01
N LEU A 177 -0.31 10.71 17.92
CA LEU A 177 -0.82 10.46 16.56
C LEU A 177 -0.57 9.03 16.09
N PHE A 178 0.43 8.33 16.66
CA PHE A 178 0.81 6.96 16.28
C PHE A 178 0.32 5.88 17.26
N TYR A 179 -0.56 6.23 18.20
CA TYR A 179 -1.15 5.31 19.19
C TYR A 179 -2.67 5.36 19.12
#